data_AF-H9VM00-F1
#
_entry.id   AF-H9VM00-F1
#
_cell.length_a   1.000
_cell.length_b   1.000
_cell.length_c   1.000
_cell.angle_alpha   90.00
_cell.angle_beta   90.00
_cell.angle_gamma   90.00
#
_symmetry.space_group_name_H-M   'P 1'
#
loop_
_entity.id
_entity.type
_entity.pdbx_description
1 polymer ?
#
loop_
_entity_poly.entity_id
_entity_poly.type
_entity_poly.pdbx_seq_one_letter_code
_entity_poly.pdbx_strand_id
1 'polypeptide(L)' 'VVEGELKKMYDPYTVTFSFRRDEEKNKCIAGWRAEYQPLSPAVAPPEKAKDVALRFMKAIEDFYISSNF' A
#
# COMPACT_ATOMS: atom_id res chain seq x y z
N VAL A 1 -7.97 1.53 8.15
CA VAL A 1 -7.22 1.61 9.43
C VAL A 1 -8.23 1.81 10.53
N VAL A 2 -8.22 0.93 11.54
CA VAL A 2 -9.20 0.98 12.63
C VAL A 2 -8.65 1.79 13.81
N GLU A 3 -7.34 1.72 14.08
CA GLU A 3 -6.66 2.42 15.18
C GLU A 3 -5.21 2.81 14.83
N GLY A 4 -4.54 3.56 15.72
CA GLY A 4 -3.12 3.94 15.61
C GLY A 4 -2.88 5.36 15.10
N GLU A 5 -1.61 5.70 14.82
CA GLU A 5 -1.20 7.07 14.45
C GLU A 5 -1.89 7.57 13.17
N LEU A 6 -2.09 6.69 12.17
CA LEU A 6 -2.81 7.07 10.94
C LEU A 6 -4.26 7.44 11.20
N LYS A 7 -4.93 6.81 12.19
CA LYS A 7 -6.31 7.14 12.58
C LYS A 7 -6.40 8.52 13.26
N LYS A 8 -5.32 8.98 13.91
CA LYS A 8 -5.22 10.33 14.49
C LYS A 8 -4.96 11.41 13.45
N MET A 9 -4.59 11.03 12.23
CA MET A 9 -4.31 11.94 11.12
C MET A 9 -5.43 11.95 10.08
N TYR A 10 -6.05 10.80 9.85
CA TYR A 10 -7.05 10.60 8.81
C TYR A 10 -8.24 9.78 9.32
N ASP A 11 -9.45 10.18 8.96
CA ASP A 11 -10.66 9.41 9.21
C ASP A 11 -11.75 9.68 8.16
N PRO A 12 -12.07 8.73 7.26
CA PRO A 12 -11.49 7.39 7.15
C PRO A 12 -10.08 7.36 6.53
N TYR A 13 -9.38 6.24 6.69
CA TYR A 13 -8.16 5.90 5.94
C TYR A 13 -8.21 4.43 5.50
N THR A 14 -8.34 4.22 4.19
CA THR A 14 -8.46 2.89 3.57
C THR A 14 -7.32 2.69 2.59
N VAL A 15 -6.68 1.53 2.67
CA VAL A 15 -5.64 1.12 1.72
C VAL A 15 -6.12 -0.12 1.01
N THR A 16 -6.07 -0.06 -0.32
CA THR A 16 -6.41 -1.16 -1.20
C THR A 16 -5.15 -1.57 -1.95
N PHE A 17 -4.79 -2.85 -1.79
CA PHE A 17 -3.80 -3.52 -2.61
C PHE A 17 -4.53 -4.25 -3.73
N SER A 18 -4.06 -4.07 -4.97
CA SER A 18 -4.58 -4.80 -6.12
C SER A 18 -3.47 -5.53 -6.83
N PHE A 19 -3.79 -6.70 -7.38
CA PHE A 19 -2.85 -7.51 -8.14
C PHE A 19 -3.54 -7.89 -9.43
N ARG A 20 -2.92 -7.57 -10.56
CA ARG A 20 -3.43 -7.93 -11.88
C ARG A 20 -2.31 -8.49 -12.75
N ARG A 21 -2.65 -9.42 -13.63
CA ARG A 21 -1.72 -9.92 -14.63
C ARG A 21 -1.47 -8.83 -15.67
N ASP A 22 -0.20 -8.62 -16.01
CA ASP A 22 0.24 -7.93 -17.22
C ASP A 22 0.24 -8.98 -18.34
N GLU A 23 -0.73 -8.88 -19.24
CA GLU A 23 -0.96 -9.85 -20.32
C GLU A 23 0.20 -9.87 -21.33
N GLU A 24 0.91 -8.77 -21.49
CA GLU A 24 2.02 -8.65 -22.45
C GLU A 24 3.33 -9.18 -21.86
N LYS A 25 3.55 -8.96 -20.56
CA LYS A 25 4.86 -9.19 -19.92
C LYS A 25 4.93 -10.44 -19.06
N ASN A 26 3.86 -11.21 -18.96
CA ASN A 26 3.71 -12.36 -18.05
C ASN A 26 4.19 -12.02 -16.62
N LYS A 27 3.86 -10.80 -16.17
CA LYS A 27 4.23 -10.26 -14.85
C LYS A 27 2.96 -9.96 -14.06
N CYS A 28 3.10 -9.84 -12.74
CA CYS A 28 2.05 -9.28 -11.90
C CYS A 28 2.31 -7.79 -11.70
N ILE A 29 1.30 -6.95 -11.95
CA ILE A 29 1.30 -5.54 -11.57
C ILE A 29 0.64 -5.44 -10.20
N ALA A 30 1.42 -5.02 -9.21
CA ALA A 30 0.92 -4.65 -7.90
C ALA A 30 0.51 -3.18 -7.89
N GLY A 31 -0.75 -2.91 -7.57
CA GLY A 31 -1.32 -1.59 -7.39
C GLY A 31 -1.49 -1.28 -5.91
N TRP A 32 -1.25 -0.02 -5.56
CA TRP A 32 -1.54 0.53 -4.25
C TRP A 32 -2.41 1.77 -4.40
N ARG A 33 -3.49 1.83 -3.63
CA ARG A 33 -4.39 2.99 -3.56
C ARG A 33 -4.70 3.29 -2.10
N ALA A 34 -4.54 4.54 -1.71
CA ALA A 34 -5.08 5.04 -0.45
C ALA A 34 -6.24 6.00 -0.72
N GLU A 35 -7.32 5.82 0.02
CA GLU A 35 -8.47 6.71 0.09
C GLU A 35 -8.53 7.24 1.52
N TYR A 36 -8.42 8.54 1.69
CA TYR A 36 -8.26 9.15 3.00
C TYR A 36 -8.91 10.52 3.10
N GLN A 37 -9.38 10.82 4.30
CA GLN A 37 -9.88 12.15 4.67
C GLN A 37 -9.03 12.72 5.80
N PRO A 38 -8.27 13.80 5.56
CA PRO A 38 -7.50 14.47 6.61
C PRO A 38 -8.41 15.00 7.73
N LEU A 39 -8.01 14.81 8.99
CA LEU A 39 -8.72 15.38 10.14
C LEU A 39 -8.48 16.89 10.32
N SER A 40 -7.45 17.41 9.67
CA SER A 40 -7.10 18.84 9.66
C SER A 40 -6.41 19.21 8.35
N PRO A 41 -6.55 20.46 7.85
CA PRO A 41 -5.85 20.93 6.65
C PRO A 41 -4.31 20.87 6.76
N ALA A 42 -3.76 20.83 7.97
CA ALA A 42 -2.32 20.76 8.20
C ALA A 42 -1.75 19.33 8.03
N VAL A 43 -2.61 18.31 7.95
CA VAL A 43 -2.17 16.92 7.78
C VAL A 43 -1.72 16.71 6.34
N ALA A 44 -0.44 16.39 6.18
CA ALA A 44 0.15 16.10 4.87
C ALA A 44 -0.43 14.82 4.25
N PRO A 45 -0.32 14.63 2.92
CA PRO A 45 -0.64 13.36 2.26
C PRO A 45 0.19 12.17 2.79
N PRO A 46 -0.33 10.93 2.73
CA PRO A 46 0.29 9.75 3.33
C PRO A 46 1.39 9.11 2.45
N GLU A 47 2.26 9.90 1.82
CA GLU A 47 3.27 9.39 0.88
C GLU A 47 4.23 8.38 1.54
N LYS A 48 4.57 8.60 2.82
CA LYS A 48 5.41 7.65 3.58
C LYS A 48 4.75 6.27 3.70
N ALA A 49 3.42 6.21 3.81
CA ALA A 49 2.70 4.94 3.90
C ALA A 49 2.76 4.17 2.58
N LYS A 50 2.73 4.88 1.44
CA LYS A 50 2.94 4.30 0.11
C LYS A 50 4.32 3.68 -0.02
N ASP A 51 5.38 4.39 0.39
CA ASP A 51 6.75 3.88 0.32
C ASP A 51 6.93 2.60 1.15
N VAL A 52 6.35 2.57 2.36
CA VAL A 52 6.37 1.38 3.21
C VAL A 52 5.58 0.24 2.57
N ALA A 53 4.41 0.51 2.00
CA ALA A 53 3.60 -0.49 1.31
C ALA A 53 4.33 -1.09 0.10
N LEU A 54 5.04 -0.27 -0.68
CA LEU A 54 5.88 -0.73 -1.79
C LEU A 54 7.02 -1.64 -1.30
N ARG A 55 7.71 -1.26 -0.22
CA ARG A 55 8.76 -2.10 0.39
C ARG A 55 8.21 -3.41 0.92
N PHE A 56 7.02 -3.38 1.52
CA PHE A 56 6.34 -4.58 2.00
C PHE A 56 5.96 -5.52 0.86
N MET A 57 5.39 -5.01 -0.23
CA MET A 57 5.09 -5.82 -1.43
C MET A 57 6.36 -6.41 -2.04
N LYS A 58 7.46 -5.65 -2.07
CA LYS A 58 8.75 -6.14 -2.55
C LYS A 58 9.31 -7.26 -1.67
N ALA A 59 9.23 -7.10 -0.35
CA ALA A 59 9.66 -8.14 0.59
C ALA A 59 8.83 -9.42 0.46
N ILE A 60 7.52 -9.31 0.19
CA ILE A 60 6.67 -10.47 -0.11
C ILE A 60 7.13 -11.15 -1.40
N GLU A 61 7.36 -10.40 -2.47
CA GLU A 61 7.87 -10.93 -3.75
C GLU A 61 9.19 -11.69 -3.53
N ASP A 62 10.15 -11.07 -2.84
CA ASP A 62 11.46 -11.66 -2.58
C ASP A 62 11.35 -12.92 -1.69
N PHE A 63 10.43 -12.92 -0.71
CA PHE A 63 10.13 -14.10 0.10
C PHE A 63 9.62 -15.26 -0.76
N TYR A 64 8.66 -15.03 -1.66
CA TYR A 64 8.14 -16.10 -2.53
C TYR A 64 9.16 -16.57 -3.57
N ILE A 65 9.97 -15.67 -4.15
CA ILE A 65 11.02 -16.04 -5.10
C ILE A 65 12.11 -16.88 -4.42
N SER A 66 12.52 -16.51 -3.20
CA SER A 66 13.56 -17.24 -2.47
C SER A 66 13.10 -18.58 -1.88
N SER A 67 11.78 -18.80 -1.77
CA SER A 67 11.22 -19.99 -1.12
C SER A 67 11.07 -21.23 -2.02
N ASN A 68 11.43 -21.18 -3.32
CA ASN A 68 11.39 -22.31 -4.27
C ASN A 68 10.15 -23.24 -4.10
N PHE A 69 8.95 -22.66 -4.13
CA PHE A 69 7.72 -23.42 -4.40
C PHE A 69 7.49 -23.59 -5.90
#